data_AF-A0A820GGF6-F1
#
_entry.id   AF-A0A820GGF6-F1
#
_cell.length_a   1.000
_cell.length_b   1.000
_cell.length_c   1.000
_cell.angle_alpha   90.00
_cell.angle_beta   90.00
_cell.angle_gamma   90.00
#
_symmetry.space_group_name_H-M   'P 1'
#
loop_
_entity.id
_entity.type
_entity.pdbx_description
1 polymer ?
#
loop_
_entity_poly.entity_id
_entity_poly.type
_entity_poly.pdbx_seq_one_letter_code
_entity_poly.pdbx_strand_id
1 'polypeptide(L)'
;MNVLEKEKMLLWSDFDNLLIKYNWTYDDYERALRVVHTRTIMIHKREPNARWVNQYNEEILRAWDANMDIQFVLDPYACAKYLMSYTTKPEREMSLLLEATHKECREGNMSVREEMKKLTGTFFNHRQVSVQEAIYRATKMPLTYSSRGFVFIPAHSNSCKFLKPHNILKEMDPNDQNIYMSNLADKYFDRPNDPEYDICMADFASKYEIVSINKNVKNPKTPIKRLQTLNFAIKKRCNRKAIIRYPYFNRETDKENFYETLLSLYLPIRSRDDLKKPYELFYQIG
;
A
#
# COMPACT_ATOMS: atom_id res chain seq x y z
N MET A 1 28.10 -19.33 33.20
CA MET A 1 27.74 -19.20 34.62
C MET A 1 27.36 -20.57 35.12
N ASN A 2 28.16 -21.14 36.02
CA ASN A 2 27.92 -22.49 36.56
C ASN A 2 26.72 -22.45 37.55
N VAL A 3 26.06 -23.58 37.79
CA VAL A 3 24.85 -23.66 38.65
C VAL A 3 25.12 -23.10 40.06
N LEU A 4 26.31 -23.37 40.61
CA LEU A 4 26.79 -22.86 41.90
C LEU A 4 26.90 -21.32 41.97
N GLU A 5 27.22 -20.67 40.84
CA GLU A 5 27.33 -19.20 40.78
C GLU A 5 25.94 -18.56 40.76
N LYS A 6 24.97 -19.20 40.09
CA LYS A 6 23.58 -18.74 40.10
C LYS A 6 22.97 -18.82 41.50
N GLU A 7 23.22 -19.90 42.23
CA GLU A 7 22.76 -20.06 43.62
C GLU A 7 23.38 -19.02 44.56
N LYS A 8 24.69 -18.76 44.43
CA LYS A 8 25.37 -17.69 45.19
C LYS A 8 24.87 -16.28 44.88
N MET A 9 24.38 -16.03 43.67
CA MET A 9 23.80 -14.74 43.27
C MET A 9 22.35 -14.55 43.71
N LEU A 10 21.58 -15.64 43.83
CA LEU A 10 20.20 -15.61 44.33
C LEU A 10 20.11 -15.30 45.84
N LEU A 11 21.21 -15.49 46.57
CA LEU A 11 21.36 -15.12 47.98
C LEU A 11 21.42 -13.60 48.23
N TRP A 12 21.52 -12.77 47.18
CA TRP A 12 21.48 -11.32 47.31
C TRP A 12 20.04 -10.85 47.35
N SER A 13 19.47 -10.84 48.55
CA SER A 13 18.08 -10.45 48.78
C SER A 13 17.86 -8.94 48.86
N ASP A 14 18.92 -8.16 49.07
CA ASP A 14 18.84 -6.73 49.34
C ASP A 14 19.92 -5.95 48.57
N PHE A 15 19.49 -4.94 47.83
CA PHE A 15 20.33 -4.07 47.02
C PHE A 15 21.30 -3.23 47.85
N ASP A 16 20.91 -2.73 49.02
CA ASP A 16 21.77 -1.86 49.82
C ASP A 16 22.98 -2.64 50.37
N ASN A 17 22.73 -3.87 50.83
CA ASN A 17 23.77 -4.81 51.23
C ASN A 17 24.72 -5.17 50.07
N LEU A 18 24.22 -5.21 48.83
CA LEU A 18 25.03 -5.43 47.65
C LEU A 18 26.00 -4.25 47.43
N LEU A 19 25.51 -3.02 47.54
CA LEU A 19 26.33 -1.81 47.42
C LEU A 19 27.42 -1.75 48.49
N ILE A 20 27.06 -2.04 49.75
CA ILE A 20 28.01 -2.09 50.87
C ILE A 20 29.11 -3.13 50.62
N LYS A 21 28.73 -4.32 50.15
CA LYS A 21 29.69 -5.41 49.87
C LYS A 21 30.74 -5.02 48.84
N TYR A 22 30.37 -4.23 47.84
CA TYR A 22 31.29 -3.75 46.80
C TYR A 22 31.90 -2.39 47.13
N ASN A 23 31.61 -1.82 48.30
CA ASN A 23 32.02 -0.49 48.72
C ASN A 23 31.62 0.59 47.69
N TRP A 24 30.40 0.48 47.17
CA TRP A 24 29.82 1.40 46.20
C TRP A 24 28.76 2.27 46.85
N THR A 25 28.69 3.53 46.42
CA THR A 25 27.52 4.38 46.69
C THR A 25 26.47 4.22 45.60
N TYR A 26 25.25 4.73 45.86
CA TYR A 26 24.20 4.77 44.83
C TYR A 26 24.62 5.59 43.60
N ASP A 27 25.40 6.66 43.79
CA ASP A 27 25.94 7.48 42.70
C ASP A 27 26.96 6.72 41.84
N ASP A 28 27.77 5.86 42.47
CA ASP A 28 28.71 5.01 41.73
C ASP A 28 27.97 3.98 40.88
N TYR A 29 26.87 3.44 41.39
CA TYR A 29 25.97 2.57 40.64
C TYR A 29 25.32 3.30 39.46
N GLU A 30 24.78 4.51 39.67
CA GLU A 30 24.23 5.33 38.57
C GLU A 30 25.29 5.65 37.51
N ARG A 31 26.51 5.99 37.94
CA ARG A 31 27.62 6.28 37.02
C ARG A 31 27.96 5.05 36.19
N ALA A 32 28.01 3.86 36.80
CA ALA A 32 28.23 2.60 36.10
C ALA A 32 27.12 2.33 35.07
N LEU A 33 25.86 2.57 35.42
CA LEU A 33 24.73 2.42 34.49
C LEU A 33 24.83 3.33 33.27
N ARG A 34 25.25 4.58 33.45
CA ARG A 34 25.47 5.53 32.33
C ARG A 34 26.60 5.11 31.40
N VAL A 35 27.61 4.40 31.91
CA VAL A 35 28.70 3.84 31.09
C VAL A 35 28.23 2.61 30.31
N VAL A 36 27.44 1.74 30.95
CA VAL A 36 26.95 0.48 30.32
C VAL A 36 25.90 0.78 29.24
N HIS A 37 25.03 1.76 29.46
CA HIS A 37 23.93 2.05 28.56
C HIS A 37 24.19 3.33 27.75
N THR A 38 24.43 3.16 26.45
CA THR A 38 24.67 4.26 25.50
C THR A 38 23.40 4.98 25.04
N ARG A 39 22.23 4.48 25.42
CA ARG A 39 20.91 5.03 25.06
C ARG A 39 20.13 5.34 26.33
N THR A 40 19.20 6.29 26.23
CA THR A 40 18.20 6.51 27.27
C THR A 40 17.43 5.21 27.49
N ILE A 41 17.55 4.66 28.69
CA ILE A 41 16.82 3.47 29.13
C ILE A 41 16.12 3.81 30.44
N MET A 42 15.02 3.10 30.71
CA MET A 42 14.36 3.19 31.99
C MET A 42 14.72 1.96 32.83
N ILE A 43 15.26 2.21 34.02
CA ILE A 43 15.70 1.19 34.95
C ILE A 43 14.67 1.11 36.06
N HIS A 44 14.08 -0.07 36.23
CA HIS A 44 13.11 -0.30 37.27
C HIS A 44 13.79 -0.66 38.59
N LYS A 45 13.24 -0.17 39.70
CA LYS A 45 13.62 -0.63 41.03
C LYS A 45 13.34 -2.13 41.15
N ARG A 46 14.36 -2.91 41.49
CA ARG A 46 14.30 -4.36 41.64
C ARG A 46 15.31 -4.79 42.69
N GLU A 47 14.94 -5.82 43.45
CA GLU A 47 15.91 -6.51 44.30
C GLU A 47 16.84 -7.40 43.46
N PRO A 48 18.08 -7.65 43.89
CA PRO A 48 19.06 -8.40 43.10
C PRO A 48 18.59 -9.84 42.78
N ASN A 49 17.82 -10.46 43.67
CA ASN A 49 17.21 -11.77 43.47
C ASN A 49 16.13 -11.78 42.36
N ALA A 50 15.47 -10.65 42.10
CA ALA A 50 14.41 -10.50 41.10
C ALA A 50 14.96 -10.10 39.71
N ARG A 51 16.28 -10.06 39.52
CA ARG A 51 16.90 -9.63 38.26
C ARG A 51 16.48 -10.43 37.02
N TRP A 52 16.07 -11.69 37.21
CA TRP A 52 15.62 -12.60 36.15
C TRP A 52 14.12 -12.60 35.93
N VAL A 53 13.38 -11.79 36.70
CA VAL A 53 11.94 -11.61 36.55
C VAL A 53 11.71 -10.55 35.47
N ASN A 54 10.92 -10.86 34.46
CA ASN A 54 10.55 -9.90 33.42
C ASN A 54 9.69 -8.76 34.00
N GLN A 55 9.58 -7.65 33.29
CA GLN A 55 8.62 -6.61 33.68
C GLN A 55 7.20 -7.15 33.47
N TYR A 56 6.39 -7.10 34.52
CA TYR A 56 5.02 -7.55 34.51
C TYR A 56 4.11 -6.53 35.21
N ASN A 57 2.82 -6.61 34.91
CA ASN A 57 1.79 -5.89 35.65
C ASN A 57 1.05 -6.91 36.52
N GLU A 58 0.97 -6.66 37.83
CA GLU A 58 0.42 -7.62 38.78
C GLU A 58 -1.04 -7.98 38.50
N GLU A 59 -1.87 -6.99 38.18
CA GLU A 59 -3.29 -7.20 37.84
C GLU A 59 -3.44 -8.00 36.55
N ILE A 60 -2.64 -7.69 35.53
CA ILE A 60 -2.65 -8.45 34.27
C ILE A 60 -2.16 -9.88 34.49
N LEU A 61 -1.14 -10.08 35.34
CA LEU A 61 -0.65 -11.42 35.65
C LEU A 61 -1.73 -12.26 36.32
N ARG A 62 -2.44 -11.68 37.31
CA ARG A 62 -3.55 -12.36 38.00
C ARG A 62 -4.73 -12.66 37.07
N ALA A 63 -5.01 -11.77 36.13
CA ALA A 63 -6.16 -11.92 35.23
C ALA A 63 -5.87 -12.86 34.04
N TRP A 64 -4.67 -12.84 33.49
CA TRP A 64 -4.31 -13.55 32.25
C TRP A 64 -3.44 -14.79 32.49
N ASP A 65 -2.70 -14.86 33.60
CA ASP A 65 -1.80 -15.95 33.98
C ASP A 65 -0.83 -16.37 32.85
N ALA A 66 -0.24 -15.37 32.20
CA ALA A 66 0.68 -15.55 31.08
C ALA A 66 1.98 -14.74 31.28
N ASN A 67 3.08 -15.24 30.71
CA ASN A 67 4.36 -14.53 30.73
C ASN A 67 4.25 -13.17 30.06
N MET A 68 4.80 -12.14 30.70
CA MET A 68 4.80 -10.76 30.21
C MET A 68 6.22 -10.21 30.08
N ASP A 69 6.39 -9.28 29.15
CA ASP A 69 7.60 -8.48 28.98
C ASP A 69 7.18 -7.05 28.60
N ILE A 70 6.87 -6.25 29.63
CA ILE A 70 6.30 -4.91 29.47
C ILE A 70 7.42 -3.87 29.51
N GLN A 71 7.65 -3.16 28.41
CA GLN A 71 8.69 -2.11 28.34
C GLN A 71 8.08 -0.75 28.05
N PHE A 72 8.67 0.30 28.62
CA PHE A 72 8.26 1.67 28.33
C PHE A 72 8.77 2.13 26.97
N VAL A 73 7.90 2.81 26.22
CA VAL A 73 8.26 3.41 24.94
C VAL A 73 8.91 4.77 25.19
N LEU A 74 10.23 4.84 25.03
CA LEU A 74 11.00 6.07 25.19
C LEU A 74 11.17 6.85 23.87
N ASP A 75 10.99 6.17 22.74
CA ASP A 75 11.12 6.74 21.39
C ASP A 75 10.02 6.16 20.47
N PRO A 76 9.13 7.01 19.91
CA PRO A 76 8.11 6.58 18.95
C PRO A 76 8.69 5.86 17.73
N TYR A 77 9.88 6.27 17.27
CA TYR A 77 10.54 5.64 16.13
C TYR A 77 11.02 4.22 16.48
N ALA A 78 11.65 4.04 17.65
CA ALA A 78 12.01 2.72 18.16
C ALA A 78 10.79 1.80 18.28
N CYS A 79 9.64 2.32 18.72
CA CYS A 79 8.38 1.57 18.77
C CYS A 79 7.90 1.14 17.38
N ALA A 80 7.85 2.07 16.42
CA ALA A 80 7.46 1.76 15.05
C ALA A 80 8.40 0.71 14.42
N LYS A 81 9.70 0.85 14.62
CA LYS A 81 10.71 -0.12 14.16
C LYS A 81 10.50 -1.50 14.79
N TYR A 82 10.21 -1.55 16.09
CA TYR A 82 9.93 -2.80 16.81
C TYR A 82 8.68 -3.49 16.26
N LEU A 83 7.57 -2.75 16.12
CA LEU A 83 6.33 -3.26 15.54
C LEU A 83 6.57 -3.82 14.14
N MET A 84 7.27 -3.07 13.28
CA MET A 84 7.63 -3.53 11.94
C MET A 84 8.43 -4.83 12.00
N SER A 85 9.48 -4.89 12.82
CA SER A 85 10.32 -6.09 12.95
C SER A 85 9.55 -7.34 13.41
N TYR A 86 8.51 -7.16 14.23
CA TYR A 86 7.63 -8.25 14.65
C TYR A 86 6.67 -8.67 13.54
N THR A 87 6.03 -7.71 12.87
CA THR A 87 5.11 -8.01 11.77
C THR A 87 5.82 -8.68 10.59
N THR A 88 7.08 -8.33 10.34
CA THR A 88 7.90 -8.88 9.25
C THR A 88 8.82 -10.01 9.69
N LYS A 89 8.73 -10.46 10.95
CA LYS A 89 9.50 -11.60 11.47
C LYS A 89 9.44 -12.86 10.57
N PRO A 90 8.26 -13.30 10.08
CA PRO A 90 8.19 -14.45 9.17
C PRO A 90 8.77 -14.15 7.78
N GLU A 91 8.92 -12.87 7.40
CA GLU A 91 9.43 -12.47 6.10
C GLU A 91 10.97 -12.44 6.06
N ARG A 92 11.65 -12.49 7.20
CA ARG A 92 13.12 -12.42 7.28
C ARG A 92 13.81 -13.52 6.48
N GLU A 93 13.34 -14.76 6.59
CA GLU A 93 13.88 -15.90 5.83
C GLU A 93 13.69 -15.69 4.32
N MET A 94 12.52 -15.17 3.93
CA MET A 94 12.23 -14.83 2.55
C MET A 94 13.15 -13.71 2.03
N SER A 95 13.40 -12.67 2.82
CA SER A 95 14.31 -11.59 2.43
C SER A 95 15.72 -12.11 2.16
N LEU A 96 16.25 -12.97 3.04
CA LEU A 96 17.58 -13.58 2.85
C LEU A 96 17.64 -14.44 1.58
N LEU A 97 16.60 -15.22 1.32
CA LEU A 97 16.51 -16.05 0.13
C LEU A 97 16.45 -15.23 -1.16
N LEU A 98 15.68 -14.14 -1.15
CA LEU A 98 15.58 -13.22 -2.29
C LEU A 98 16.90 -12.48 -2.52
N GLU A 99 17.59 -12.07 -1.46
CA GLU A 99 18.90 -11.43 -1.58
C GLU A 99 19.95 -12.39 -2.17
N ALA A 100 19.97 -13.64 -1.73
CA ALA A 100 20.83 -14.68 -2.31
C ALA A 100 20.51 -14.92 -3.80
N THR A 101 19.22 -15.02 -4.15
CA THR A 101 18.78 -15.19 -5.53
C THR A 101 19.17 -13.98 -6.39
N HIS A 102 19.03 -12.76 -5.85
CA HIS A 102 19.43 -11.54 -6.54
C HIS A 102 20.93 -11.52 -6.83
N LYS A 103 21.74 -11.89 -5.83
CA LYS A 103 23.20 -11.98 -5.97
C LYS A 103 23.61 -12.98 -7.05
N GLU A 104 23.00 -14.16 -7.04
CA GLU A 104 23.25 -15.21 -8.06
C GLU A 104 22.86 -14.73 -9.47
N CYS A 105 21.75 -14.01 -9.62
CA CYS A 105 21.34 -13.45 -10.91
C CYS A 105 22.35 -12.41 -11.44
N ARG A 106 22.89 -11.57 -10.56
CA ARG A 106 23.92 -10.58 -10.90
C ARG A 106 25.23 -11.24 -11.29
N GLU A 107 25.68 -12.25 -10.53
CA GLU A 107 26.90 -13.00 -10.85
C GLU A 107 26.78 -13.75 -12.18
N GLY A 108 25.59 -14.23 -12.51
CA GLY A 108 25.28 -14.86 -13.80
C GLY A 108 25.07 -13.89 -14.98
N ASN A 109 25.21 -12.57 -14.79
CA ASN A 109 24.93 -11.53 -15.80
C ASN A 109 23.57 -11.72 -16.50
N MET A 110 22.55 -12.14 -15.75
CA MET A 110 21.21 -12.37 -16.29
C MET A 110 20.56 -11.06 -16.75
N SER A 111 19.72 -11.11 -17.77
CA SER A 111 18.93 -9.94 -18.15
C SER A 111 17.93 -9.57 -17.05
N VAL A 112 17.56 -8.28 -16.95
CA VAL A 112 16.58 -7.80 -15.95
C VAL A 112 15.26 -8.59 -15.99
N ARG A 113 14.83 -9.02 -17.17
CA ARG A 113 13.60 -9.81 -17.34
C ARG A 113 13.73 -11.20 -16.74
N GLU A 114 14.87 -11.85 -16.95
CA GLU A 114 15.13 -13.21 -16.44
C GLU A 114 15.38 -13.20 -14.94
N GLU A 115 16.11 -12.19 -14.45
CA GLU A 115 16.29 -11.92 -13.03
C GLU A 115 14.94 -11.76 -12.33
N MET A 116 14.05 -10.92 -12.86
CA MET A 116 12.70 -10.74 -12.30
C MET A 116 11.90 -12.05 -12.32
N LYS A 117 12.01 -12.85 -13.39
CA LYS A 117 11.33 -14.16 -13.47
C LYS A 117 11.86 -15.11 -12.40
N LYS A 118 13.18 -15.15 -12.18
CA LYS A 118 13.81 -16.02 -11.19
C LYS A 118 13.46 -15.58 -9.77
N LEU A 119 13.60 -14.29 -9.44
CA LEU A 119 13.17 -13.73 -8.15
C LEU A 119 11.70 -14.00 -7.85
N THR A 120 10.82 -13.76 -8.83
CA THR A 120 9.39 -14.00 -8.69
C THR A 120 9.09 -15.49 -8.47
N GLY A 121 9.78 -16.38 -9.20
CA GLY A 121 9.66 -17.82 -9.01
C GLY A 121 10.09 -18.27 -7.61
N THR A 122 11.26 -17.80 -7.15
CA THR A 122 11.75 -18.09 -5.80
C THR A 122 10.77 -17.60 -4.73
N PHE A 123 10.24 -16.39 -4.88
CA PHE A 123 9.25 -15.85 -3.96
C PHE A 123 8.00 -16.73 -3.88
N PHE A 124 7.39 -17.08 -5.01
CA PHE A 124 6.15 -17.86 -5.01
C PHE A 124 6.33 -19.28 -4.49
N ASN A 125 7.48 -19.91 -4.74
CA ASN A 125 7.74 -21.29 -4.32
C ASN A 125 8.07 -21.41 -2.82
N HIS A 126 8.75 -20.42 -2.25
CA HIS A 126 9.20 -20.48 -0.86
C HIS A 126 8.36 -19.64 0.10
N ARG A 127 7.44 -18.80 -0.40
CA ARG A 127 6.58 -17.99 0.46
C ARG A 127 5.64 -18.87 1.24
N GLN A 128 5.83 -18.86 2.55
CA GLN A 128 4.88 -19.42 3.49
C GLN A 128 3.61 -18.55 3.50
N VAL A 129 2.47 -19.21 3.37
CA VAL A 129 1.15 -18.60 3.46
C VAL A 129 0.35 -19.31 4.53
N SER A 130 -0.48 -18.57 5.27
CA SER A 130 -1.36 -19.20 6.25
C SER A 130 -2.39 -20.08 5.55
N VAL A 131 -2.94 -21.07 6.28
CA VAL A 131 -4.01 -21.94 5.75
C VAL A 131 -5.21 -21.10 5.28
N GLN A 132 -5.53 -20.03 6.01
CA GLN A 132 -6.62 -19.11 5.66
C GLN A 132 -6.33 -18.38 4.34
N GLU A 133 -5.11 -17.85 4.16
CA GLU A 133 -4.72 -17.20 2.91
C GLU A 133 -4.76 -18.20 1.74
N ALA A 134 -4.29 -19.43 1.94
CA ALA A 134 -4.31 -20.48 0.93
C ALA A 134 -5.74 -20.82 0.48
N ILE A 135 -6.68 -20.97 1.43
CA ILE A 135 -8.10 -21.23 1.13
C ILE A 135 -8.70 -20.07 0.32
N TYR A 136 -8.47 -18.82 0.74
CA TYR A 136 -8.97 -17.65 0.01
C TYR A 136 -8.44 -17.60 -1.43
N ARG A 137 -7.15 -17.89 -1.62
CA ARG A 137 -6.53 -17.92 -2.96
C ARG A 137 -7.08 -19.07 -3.81
N ALA A 138 -7.20 -20.27 -3.25
CA ALA A 138 -7.71 -21.45 -3.96
C ALA A 138 -9.17 -21.29 -4.40
N THR A 139 -9.98 -20.65 -3.55
CA THR A 139 -11.41 -20.36 -3.82
C THR A 139 -11.63 -19.09 -4.64
N LYS A 140 -10.56 -18.37 -5.03
CA LYS A 140 -10.60 -17.07 -5.73
C LYS A 140 -11.41 -16.01 -4.96
N MET A 141 -11.47 -16.13 -3.64
CA MET A 141 -12.06 -15.11 -2.79
C MET A 141 -11.15 -13.88 -2.76
N PRO A 142 -11.70 -12.66 -2.75
CA PRO A 142 -10.89 -11.46 -2.67
C PRO A 142 -10.24 -11.36 -1.29
N LEU A 143 -8.91 -11.17 -1.27
CA LEU A 143 -8.12 -11.03 -0.04
C LEU A 143 -8.38 -9.68 0.67
N THR A 144 -8.92 -8.71 -0.05
CA THR A 144 -9.27 -7.39 0.50
C THR A 144 -10.64 -6.98 -0.02
N TYR A 145 -11.41 -6.34 0.84
CA TYR A 145 -12.67 -5.70 0.48
C TYR A 145 -12.51 -4.20 0.67
N SER A 146 -13.03 -3.43 -0.27
CA SER A 146 -13.09 -1.97 -0.15
C SER A 146 -14.54 -1.51 -0.19
N SER A 147 -14.88 -0.61 0.71
CA SER A 147 -16.19 0.07 0.69
C SER A 147 -16.33 1.06 -0.47
N ARG A 148 -15.22 1.38 -1.15
CA ARG A 148 -15.16 2.31 -2.28
C ARG A 148 -14.44 1.68 -3.47
N GLY A 149 -15.03 1.80 -4.66
CA GLY A 149 -14.35 1.44 -5.89
C GLY A 149 -13.18 2.38 -6.18
N PHE A 150 -12.18 1.88 -6.91
CA PHE A 150 -11.07 2.67 -7.42
C PHE A 150 -11.14 2.70 -8.94
N VAL A 151 -10.85 3.86 -9.54
CA VAL A 151 -10.81 4.05 -10.99
C VAL A 151 -9.51 4.74 -11.34
N PHE A 152 -8.73 4.13 -12.23
CA PHE A 152 -7.54 4.76 -12.79
C PHE A 152 -7.92 5.56 -14.05
N ILE A 153 -7.51 6.82 -14.12
CA ILE A 153 -7.79 7.74 -15.22
C ILE A 153 -6.49 7.97 -16.01
N PRO A 154 -6.40 7.47 -17.25
CA PRO A 154 -5.29 7.76 -18.16
C PRO A 154 -5.47 9.16 -18.76
N ALA A 155 -5.25 10.21 -17.97
CA ALA A 155 -5.59 11.58 -18.37
C ALA A 155 -4.66 12.18 -19.44
N HIS A 156 -3.35 11.92 -19.38
CA HIS A 156 -2.34 12.49 -20.29
C HIS A 156 -2.42 11.94 -21.72
N SER A 157 -1.87 12.71 -22.67
CA SER A 157 -1.86 12.43 -24.11
C SER A 157 -1.38 11.02 -24.46
N ASN A 158 -0.21 10.68 -23.93
CA ASN A 158 0.57 9.47 -24.24
C ASN A 158 0.22 8.25 -23.38
N SER A 159 -1.01 8.19 -22.86
CA SER A 159 -1.42 7.06 -22.04
C SER A 159 -1.39 5.74 -22.82
N CYS A 160 -0.97 4.66 -22.14
CA CYS A 160 -0.98 3.32 -22.72
C CYS A 160 -2.39 2.93 -23.19
N LYS A 161 -2.51 2.54 -24.47
CA LYS A 161 -3.75 2.05 -25.07
C LYS A 161 -3.62 0.55 -25.33
N PHE A 162 -4.71 -0.17 -25.12
CA PHE A 162 -4.79 -1.58 -25.48
C PHE A 162 -5.23 -1.73 -26.92
N LEU A 163 -4.60 -2.64 -27.65
CA LEU A 163 -5.08 -3.07 -28.96
C LEU A 163 -6.40 -3.84 -28.80
N LYS A 164 -7.25 -3.78 -29.82
CA LYS A 164 -8.43 -4.66 -29.91
C LYS A 164 -7.96 -6.14 -29.91
N PRO A 165 -8.79 -7.07 -29.42
CA PRO A 165 -8.50 -8.50 -29.51
C PRO A 165 -8.08 -8.94 -30.91
N HIS A 166 -7.12 -9.86 -30.99
CA HIS A 166 -6.53 -10.33 -32.26
C HIS A 166 -7.57 -10.78 -33.29
N ASN A 167 -8.63 -11.45 -32.85
CA ASN A 167 -9.71 -11.91 -33.73
C ASN A 167 -10.44 -10.74 -34.41
N ILE A 168 -10.69 -9.65 -33.67
CA ILE A 168 -11.35 -8.45 -34.20
C ILE A 168 -10.41 -7.74 -35.19
N LEU A 169 -9.11 -7.65 -34.86
CA LEU A 169 -8.12 -7.01 -35.74
C LEU A 169 -7.97 -7.72 -37.09
N LYS A 170 -8.13 -9.06 -37.13
CA LYS A 170 -8.09 -9.83 -38.38
C LYS A 170 -9.27 -9.57 -39.32
N GLU A 171 -10.43 -9.26 -38.74
CA GLU A 171 -11.67 -8.99 -39.48
C GLU A 171 -11.81 -7.52 -39.88
N MET A 172 -10.97 -6.64 -39.33
CA MET A 172 -10.95 -5.22 -39.67
C MET A 172 -10.33 -4.98 -41.06
N ASP A 173 -10.78 -3.90 -41.70
CA ASP A 173 -10.17 -3.44 -42.95
C ASP A 173 -8.69 -3.10 -42.70
N PRO A 174 -7.76 -3.51 -43.59
CA PRO A 174 -6.34 -3.22 -43.44
C PRO A 174 -6.00 -1.72 -43.32
N ASN A 175 -6.87 -0.83 -43.80
CA ASN A 175 -6.69 0.62 -43.73
C ASN A 175 -7.40 1.27 -42.52
N ASP A 176 -8.12 0.50 -41.69
CA ASP A 176 -8.77 1.03 -40.50
C ASP A 176 -7.74 1.33 -39.40
N GLN A 177 -7.59 2.61 -39.07
CA GLN A 177 -6.66 3.10 -38.04
C GLN A 177 -7.19 2.94 -36.61
N ASN A 178 -8.46 2.57 -36.42
CA ASN A 178 -9.09 2.40 -35.11
C ASN A 178 -8.73 1.04 -34.48
N ILE A 179 -7.45 0.74 -34.34
CA ILE A 179 -6.96 -0.55 -33.81
C ILE A 179 -7.02 -0.64 -32.28
N TYR A 180 -7.32 0.46 -31.60
CA TYR A 180 -7.30 0.56 -30.13
C TYR A 180 -8.67 0.31 -29.50
N MET A 181 -8.66 -0.17 -28.26
CA MET A 181 -9.85 -0.27 -27.42
C MET A 181 -10.22 1.08 -26.82
N SER A 182 -11.52 1.37 -26.76
CA SER A 182 -12.03 2.55 -26.06
C SER A 182 -11.69 2.52 -24.56
N ASN A 183 -10.98 3.54 -24.10
CA ASN A 183 -10.60 3.72 -22.71
C ASN A 183 -11.64 4.57 -21.95
N LEU A 184 -11.32 4.97 -20.72
CA LEU A 184 -12.20 5.82 -19.91
C LEU A 184 -12.36 7.24 -20.49
N ALA A 185 -11.28 7.80 -21.04
CA ALA A 185 -11.29 9.14 -21.63
C ALA A 185 -12.15 9.17 -22.89
N ASP A 186 -12.05 8.17 -23.76
CA ASP A 186 -12.88 8.06 -24.97
C ASP A 186 -14.38 8.05 -24.62
N LYS A 187 -14.74 7.32 -23.55
CA LYS A 187 -16.12 7.24 -23.04
C LYS A 187 -16.58 8.53 -22.35
N TYR A 188 -15.65 9.30 -21.81
CA TYR A 188 -15.92 10.62 -21.26
C TYR A 188 -16.16 11.65 -22.37
N PHE A 189 -15.40 11.59 -23.47
CA PHE A 189 -15.63 12.45 -24.63
C PHE A 189 -16.96 12.11 -25.31
N ASP A 190 -17.33 10.83 -25.34
CA ASP A 190 -18.60 10.32 -25.88
C ASP A 190 -19.80 10.42 -24.92
N ARG A 191 -19.67 11.16 -23.81
CA ARG A 191 -20.75 11.36 -22.82
C ARG A 191 -21.95 12.11 -23.43
N PRO A 192 -23.18 11.95 -22.93
CA PRO A 192 -24.35 12.61 -23.53
C PRO A 192 -24.23 14.15 -23.55
N ASN A 193 -24.94 14.79 -24.47
CA ASN A 193 -24.96 16.25 -24.64
C ASN A 193 -25.94 16.96 -23.69
N ASP A 194 -26.43 16.30 -22.63
CA ASP A 194 -27.27 16.97 -21.63
C ASP A 194 -26.41 17.86 -20.71
N PRO A 195 -26.92 19.03 -20.26
CA PRO A 195 -26.22 19.91 -19.32
C PRO A 195 -25.81 19.23 -18.00
N GLU A 196 -26.54 18.19 -17.57
CA GLU A 196 -26.18 17.39 -16.39
C GLU A 196 -24.81 16.69 -16.53
N TYR A 197 -24.37 16.42 -17.77
CA TYR A 197 -23.10 15.77 -18.08
C TYR A 197 -22.02 16.77 -18.52
N ASP A 198 -22.24 18.07 -18.32
CA ASP A 198 -21.18 19.06 -18.46
C ASP A 198 -20.31 19.11 -17.19
N ILE A 199 -19.61 18.00 -16.97
CA ILE A 199 -18.78 17.74 -15.81
C ILE A 199 -17.36 17.41 -16.28
N CYS A 200 -16.39 17.59 -15.39
CA CYS A 200 -15.02 17.21 -15.67
C CYS A 200 -14.81 15.68 -15.65
N MET A 201 -13.71 15.22 -16.24
CA MET A 201 -13.38 13.79 -16.35
C MET A 201 -13.23 13.11 -14.98
N ALA A 202 -12.66 13.83 -14.00
CA ALA A 202 -12.53 13.35 -12.62
C ALA A 202 -13.90 13.04 -11.99
N ASP A 203 -14.85 13.95 -12.15
CA ASP A 203 -16.22 13.79 -11.64
C ASP A 203 -16.97 12.70 -12.37
N PHE A 204 -16.82 12.62 -13.70
CA PHE A 204 -17.39 11.56 -14.52
C PHE A 204 -16.93 10.18 -14.02
N ALA A 205 -15.63 9.97 -13.90
CA ALA A 205 -15.04 8.71 -13.44
C ALA A 205 -15.44 8.35 -11.98
N SER A 206 -15.55 9.37 -11.12
CA SER A 206 -15.87 9.19 -9.71
C SER A 206 -17.35 8.91 -9.46
N LYS A 207 -18.25 9.64 -10.13
CA LYS A 207 -19.72 9.59 -9.91
C LYS A 207 -20.41 8.53 -10.76
N TYR A 208 -19.88 8.19 -11.93
CA TYR A 208 -20.52 7.28 -12.87
C TYR A 208 -19.77 5.95 -13.01
N GLU A 209 -20.53 4.91 -13.34
CA GLU A 209 -20.04 3.58 -13.68
C GLU A 209 -20.39 3.29 -15.15
N ILE A 210 -19.41 2.83 -15.91
CA ILE A 210 -19.58 2.41 -17.29
C ILE A 210 -20.14 0.99 -17.31
N VAL A 211 -21.21 0.78 -18.07
CA VAL A 211 -21.91 -0.48 -18.23
C VAL A 211 -21.95 -0.84 -19.71
N SER A 212 -21.76 -2.12 -20.03
CA SER A 212 -21.99 -2.62 -21.38
C SER A 212 -23.49 -2.73 -21.64
N ILE A 213 -23.95 -2.27 -22.81
CA ILE A 213 -25.37 -2.29 -23.20
C ILE A 213 -25.94 -3.72 -23.21
N ASN A 214 -25.09 -4.71 -23.51
CA ASN A 214 -25.50 -6.12 -23.62
C ASN A 214 -25.86 -6.76 -22.25
N LYS A 215 -25.56 -6.09 -21.14
CA LYS A 215 -26.00 -6.54 -19.81
C LYS A 215 -27.37 -5.95 -19.49
N ASN A 216 -28.43 -6.71 -19.75
CA ASN A 216 -29.79 -6.38 -19.32
C ASN A 216 -29.85 -6.34 -17.79
N VAL A 217 -29.70 -5.14 -17.20
CA VAL A 217 -29.93 -4.93 -15.78
C VAL A 217 -31.43 -4.84 -15.55
N LYS A 218 -32.03 -5.90 -15.01
CA LYS A 218 -33.42 -5.87 -14.53
C LYS A 218 -33.51 -4.85 -13.38
N ASN A 219 -34.39 -3.86 -13.51
CA ASN A 219 -34.66 -2.81 -12.50
C ASN A 219 -33.41 -2.08 -11.98
N PRO A 220 -32.78 -1.20 -12.80
CA PRO A 220 -31.62 -0.45 -12.36
C PRO A 220 -32.00 0.57 -11.26
N LYS A 221 -31.20 0.63 -10.18
CA LYS A 221 -31.40 1.59 -9.08
C LYS A 221 -31.22 3.05 -9.48
N THR A 222 -30.46 3.31 -10.55
CA THR A 222 -30.18 4.63 -11.10
C THR A 222 -30.42 4.62 -12.61
N PRO A 223 -30.81 5.77 -13.20
CA PRO A 223 -31.05 5.84 -14.64
C PRO A 223 -29.78 5.48 -15.41
N ILE A 224 -29.97 4.70 -16.47
CA ILE A 224 -28.92 4.30 -17.41
C ILE A 224 -29.04 5.19 -18.65
N LYS A 225 -27.99 5.94 -18.98
CA LYS A 225 -27.92 6.75 -20.19
C LYS A 225 -26.88 6.22 -21.15
N ARG A 226 -27.23 6.07 -22.42
CA ARG A 226 -26.31 5.58 -23.47
C ARG A 226 -25.29 6.65 -23.82
N LEU A 227 -24.07 6.23 -24.14
CA LEU A 227 -23.11 7.10 -24.80
C LEU A 227 -23.54 7.35 -26.25
N GLN A 228 -22.95 8.35 -26.90
CA GLN A 228 -23.43 8.81 -28.20
C GLN A 228 -23.09 7.82 -29.33
N THR A 229 -21.83 7.42 -29.42
CA THR A 229 -21.31 6.60 -30.52
C THR A 229 -20.87 5.22 -30.04
N LEU A 230 -20.32 5.12 -28.84
CA LEU A 230 -19.80 3.88 -28.29
C LEU A 230 -20.94 3.01 -27.74
N ASN A 231 -20.81 1.69 -27.91
CA ASN A 231 -21.77 0.70 -27.38
C ASN A 231 -21.64 0.49 -25.84
N PHE A 232 -21.63 1.58 -25.10
CA PHE A 232 -21.64 1.62 -23.65
C PHE A 232 -22.73 2.57 -23.13
N ALA A 233 -23.05 2.40 -21.86
CA ALA A 233 -23.93 3.30 -21.12
C ALA A 233 -23.27 3.68 -19.79
N ILE A 234 -23.73 4.78 -19.21
CA ILE A 234 -23.34 5.24 -17.89
C ILE A 234 -24.52 5.14 -16.94
N LYS A 235 -24.23 4.78 -15.69
CA LYS A 235 -25.17 4.86 -14.57
C LYS A 235 -24.51 5.57 -13.41
N LYS A 236 -25.28 6.32 -12.64
CA LYS A 236 -24.78 6.97 -11.42
C LYS A 236 -24.51 5.92 -10.35
N ARG A 237 -23.36 6.00 -9.67
CA ARG A 237 -23.02 5.09 -8.56
C ARG A 237 -23.94 5.33 -7.37
N CYS A 238 -24.56 4.27 -6.85
CA CYS A 238 -25.59 4.40 -5.81
C CYS A 238 -25.01 4.54 -4.39
N ASN A 239 -23.86 3.92 -4.11
CA ASN A 239 -23.31 3.88 -2.75
C ASN A 239 -22.33 5.03 -2.49
N ARG A 240 -21.13 4.95 -3.07
CA ARG A 240 -20.04 5.90 -2.82
C ARG A 240 -19.34 6.25 -4.11
N LYS A 241 -18.93 7.52 -4.22
CA LYS A 241 -18.05 8.02 -5.27
C LYS A 241 -16.74 7.22 -5.27
N ALA A 242 -16.30 6.79 -6.45
CA ALA A 242 -15.05 6.06 -6.60
C ALA A 242 -13.85 6.97 -6.28
N ILE A 243 -12.81 6.38 -5.70
CA ILE A 243 -11.53 7.07 -5.53
C ILE A 243 -10.82 7.03 -6.88
N ILE A 244 -10.50 8.21 -7.40
CA ILE A 244 -9.77 8.35 -8.65
C ILE A 244 -8.26 8.24 -8.38
N ARG A 245 -7.56 7.55 -9.27
CA ARG A 245 -6.10 7.54 -9.36
C ARG A 245 -5.73 7.97 -10.77
N TYR A 246 -4.61 8.65 -10.91
CA TYR A 246 -4.10 9.11 -12.20
C TYR A 246 -2.57 9.09 -12.13
N PRO A 247 -1.87 9.09 -13.27
CA PRO A 247 -0.42 9.07 -13.28
C PRO A 247 0.15 10.30 -12.57
N TYR A 248 1.17 10.08 -11.74
CA TYR A 248 1.86 11.14 -11.04
C TYR A 248 3.04 11.62 -11.87
N PHE A 249 2.99 12.89 -12.25
CA PHE A 249 4.08 13.58 -12.93
C PHE A 249 4.71 14.59 -11.98
N ASN A 250 6.02 14.75 -12.05
CA ASN A 250 6.71 15.75 -11.23
C ASN A 250 6.61 17.12 -11.91
N ARG A 251 6.18 18.13 -11.15
CA ARG A 251 5.97 19.50 -11.62
C ARG A 251 7.24 20.16 -12.18
N GLU A 252 8.43 19.76 -11.74
CA GLU A 252 9.67 20.40 -12.16
C GLU A 252 10.28 19.70 -13.38
N THR A 253 10.33 18.37 -13.36
CA THR A 253 10.96 17.58 -14.42
C THR A 253 10.04 17.31 -15.61
N ASP A 254 8.72 17.26 -15.39
CA ASP A 254 7.73 16.90 -16.42
C ASP A 254 6.51 17.84 -16.35
N LYS A 255 6.78 19.12 -16.62
CA LYS A 255 5.79 20.21 -16.57
C LYS A 255 4.61 19.97 -17.52
N GLU A 256 4.90 19.55 -18.75
CA GLU A 256 3.87 19.39 -19.78
C GLU A 256 2.85 18.33 -19.40
N ASN A 257 3.31 17.11 -19.08
CA ASN A 257 2.39 16.03 -18.70
C ASN A 257 1.68 16.33 -17.38
N PHE A 258 2.34 17.03 -16.45
CA PHE A 258 1.72 17.47 -15.19
C PHE A 258 0.52 18.39 -15.43
N TYR A 259 0.70 19.48 -16.17
CA TYR A 259 -0.38 20.42 -16.43
C TYR A 259 -1.43 19.85 -17.39
N GLU A 260 -1.03 19.11 -18.43
CA GLU A 260 -1.97 18.43 -19.34
C GLU A 260 -2.91 17.49 -18.56
N THR A 261 -2.35 16.71 -17.63
CA THR A 261 -3.11 15.79 -16.78
C THR A 261 -4.13 16.53 -15.93
N LEU A 262 -3.74 17.63 -15.28
CA LEU A 262 -4.64 18.40 -14.43
C LEU A 262 -5.76 19.07 -15.24
N LEU A 263 -5.42 19.69 -16.36
CA LEU A 263 -6.40 20.34 -17.23
C LEU A 263 -7.40 19.31 -17.79
N SER A 264 -6.91 18.16 -18.26
CA SER A 264 -7.75 17.08 -18.75
C SER A 264 -8.68 16.49 -17.69
N LEU A 265 -8.25 16.47 -16.42
CA LEU A 265 -9.03 15.91 -15.33
C LEU A 265 -10.15 16.85 -14.85
N TYR A 266 -9.85 18.15 -14.76
CA TYR A 266 -10.69 19.11 -14.05
C TYR A 266 -11.43 20.09 -14.94
N LEU A 267 -11.10 20.20 -16.22
CA LEU A 267 -11.91 20.96 -17.19
C LEU A 267 -12.99 20.07 -17.84
N PRO A 268 -14.21 20.60 -18.06
CA PRO A 268 -15.31 19.91 -18.73
C PRO A 268 -15.13 19.80 -20.26
N ILE A 269 -13.94 19.42 -20.73
CA ILE A 269 -13.62 19.33 -22.17
C ILE A 269 -14.43 18.23 -22.90
N ARG A 270 -14.72 18.45 -24.19
CA ARG A 270 -15.41 17.49 -25.09
C ARG A 270 -14.45 16.86 -26.10
N SER A 271 -13.34 17.52 -26.38
CA SER A 271 -12.19 17.00 -27.11
C SER A 271 -10.88 17.45 -26.46
N ARG A 272 -9.79 16.72 -26.71
CA ARG A 272 -8.46 17.19 -26.31
C ARG A 272 -8.05 18.49 -27.00
N ASP A 273 -8.58 18.77 -28.18
CA ASP A 273 -8.31 20.04 -28.87
C ASP A 273 -8.94 21.25 -28.16
N ASP A 274 -9.91 21.04 -27.26
CA ASP A 274 -10.44 22.13 -26.43
C ASP A 274 -9.37 22.71 -25.50
N LEU A 275 -8.34 21.93 -25.15
CA LEU A 275 -7.19 22.41 -24.37
C LEU A 275 -6.30 23.39 -25.13
N LYS A 276 -6.38 23.40 -26.47
CA LYS A 276 -5.60 24.29 -27.34
C LYS A 276 -6.31 25.62 -27.61
N LYS A 277 -7.57 25.78 -27.19
CA LYS A 277 -8.31 27.02 -27.36
C LYS A 277 -7.72 28.10 -26.44
N PRO A 278 -7.61 29.37 -26.89
CA PRO A 278 -7.14 30.45 -26.05
C PRO A 278 -7.97 30.53 -24.77
N TYR A 279 -7.30 30.69 -23.63
CA TYR A 279 -7.90 30.75 -22.30
C TYR A 279 -9.06 31.76 -22.19
N GLU A 280 -9.03 32.82 -22.99
CA GLU A 280 -10.04 33.89 -23.04
C GLU A 280 -11.36 33.48 -23.71
N LEU A 281 -11.34 32.54 -24.66
CA LEU A 281 -12.54 32.03 -25.35
C LEU A 281 -13.32 31.01 -24.52
N PHE A 282 -12.67 30.37 -23.55
CA PHE A 282 -13.29 29.37 -22.68
C PHE A 282 -14.43 29.96 -21.83
N TYR A 283 -14.32 31.22 -21.42
CA TYR A 283 -15.35 31.94 -20.65
C TYR A 283 -16.43 32.62 -21.51
N GLN A 284 -16.27 32.65 -22.83
CA GLN A 284 -17.26 33.26 -23.74
C GLN A 284 -18.29 32.27 -24.27
N ILE A 285 -18.02 30.96 -24.18
CA ILE A 285 -18.87 29.88 -24.73
C ILE A 285 -19.51 29.04 -23.59
N GLY A 286 -19.19 29.33 -22.32
CA GLY A 286 -19.78 28.72 -21.13
C GLY A 286 -20.90 29.53 -20.52
#